data_AF-A0A5J5RNK5-F1
#
_entry.id   AF-A0A5J5RNK5-F1
#
_cell.length_a   1.000
_cell.length_b   1.000
_cell.length_c   1.000
_cell.angle_alpha   90.00
_cell.angle_beta   90.00
_cell.angle_gamma   90.00
#
_symmetry.space_group_name_H-M   'P 1'
#
loop_
_entity.id
_entity.type
_entity.pdbx_description
1 polymer ?
#
loop_
_entity_poly.entity_id
_entity_poly.type
_entity_poly.pdbx_seq_one_letter_code
_entity_poly.pdbx_strand_id
1 'polypeptide(L)'
;MACFSSSLQQKVQEKVGLNPSHNAESGKGKSKMSKNITHGYHLVKGKANHPMEDYVFAEFKQVNGSELGLFAIFDGHLSHVIPEYLKANLFNNILNEPDFWSEPENAIRKAYRLTDTNILEQGIDLGKGGSTAVTAILINCQKL
;
A
#
# COMPACT_ATOMS: atom_id res chain seq x y z
N MET A 1 25.68 10.17 -2.30
CA MET A 1 24.71 9.97 -1.22
C MET A 1 24.14 11.35 -0.86
N ALA A 2 23.06 11.76 -1.53
CA ALA A 2 22.44 13.07 -1.28
C ALA A 2 21.27 12.85 -0.32
N CYS A 3 21.49 13.12 0.97
CA CYS A 3 20.41 13.37 1.91
C CYS A 3 19.68 14.64 1.46
N PHE A 4 18.57 14.50 0.75
CA PHE A 4 17.60 15.58 0.69
C PHE A 4 16.88 15.60 2.03
N SER A 5 17.24 16.58 2.86
CA SER A 5 16.69 16.74 4.20
C SER A 5 15.20 17.06 4.11
N SER A 6 14.40 16.33 4.88
CA SER A 6 12.98 16.57 5.15
C SER A 6 12.66 18.04 5.49
N SER A 7 13.64 18.78 6.01
CA SER A 7 13.55 20.21 6.33
C SER A 7 13.33 21.13 5.12
N LEU A 8 13.73 20.74 3.90
CA LEU A 8 13.48 21.54 2.70
C LEU A 8 12.05 21.39 2.18
N GLN A 9 11.43 20.22 2.33
CA GLN A 9 10.03 20.01 1.98
C GLN A 9 9.10 20.82 2.88
N GLN A 10 9.41 20.86 4.18
CA GLN A 10 8.65 21.62 5.17
C GLN A 10 8.72 23.14 4.92
N LYS A 11 9.90 23.67 4.58
CA LYS A 11 10.10 25.11 4.27
C LYS A 11 9.42 25.59 2.99
N VAL A 12 9.26 24.72 1.99
CA VAL A 12 8.52 25.07 0.77
C VAL A 12 7.02 25.12 1.06
N GLN A 13 6.50 24.21 1.88
CA GLN A 13 5.07 24.13 2.22
C GLN A 13 4.59 25.31 3.06
N GLU A 14 5.42 25.80 3.99
CA GLU A 14 5.09 26.94 4.86
C GLU A 14 4.99 28.28 4.09
N LYS A 15 5.77 28.44 3.02
CA LYS A 15 5.78 29.67 2.18
C LYS A 15 4.57 29.81 1.24
N VAL A 16 3.75 28.76 1.07
CA VAL A 16 2.59 28.77 0.15
C VAL A 16 1.24 28.96 0.86
N GLY A 17 1.22 29.20 2.17
CA GLY A 17 -0.04 29.38 2.92
C GLY A 17 -0.94 28.14 2.95
N LEU A 18 -0.39 26.97 2.64
CA LEU A 18 -1.07 25.69 2.79
C LEU A 18 -0.98 25.30 4.26
N ASN A 19 -2.03 25.56 5.04
CA ASN A 19 -2.22 24.85 6.30
C ASN A 19 -2.15 23.35 5.98
N PRO A 20 -1.22 22.56 6.57
CA PRO A 20 -1.28 21.13 6.41
C PRO A 20 -2.57 20.70 7.09
N SER A 21 -3.59 20.38 6.30
CA SER A 21 -4.72 19.64 6.86
C SER A 21 -4.10 18.37 7.44
N HIS A 22 -4.15 18.19 8.76
CA HIS A 22 -3.73 16.97 9.46
C HIS A 22 -4.43 15.67 8.96
N ASN A 23 -5.21 15.78 7.89
CA ASN A 23 -6.10 14.78 7.33
C ASN A 23 -5.69 14.34 5.91
N ALA A 24 -4.52 14.76 5.40
CA ALA A 24 -4.10 14.44 4.04
C ALA A 24 -2.66 13.89 3.98
N GLU A 25 -2.52 12.72 3.34
CA GLU A 25 -1.24 12.09 3.01
C GLU A 25 -1.06 12.10 1.48
N SER A 26 0.17 12.27 1.01
CA SER A 26 0.48 12.17 -0.42
C SER A 26 1.84 11.53 -0.59
N GLY A 27 1.97 10.68 -1.61
CA GLY A 27 3.22 10.03 -1.94
C GLY A 27 3.40 9.87 -3.43
N LYS A 28 4.64 9.62 -3.84
CA LYS A 28 5.02 9.38 -5.22
C LYS A 28 6.32 8.59 -5.28
N GLY A 29 6.53 7.92 -6.40
CA GLY A 29 7.76 7.17 -6.64
C GLY A 29 7.96 6.87 -8.11
N LYS A 30 9.12 6.32 -8.43
CA LYS A 30 9.52 5.94 -9.79
C LYS A 30 10.38 4.69 -9.75
N SER A 31 10.27 3.90 -10.80
CA SER A 31 11.11 2.72 -11.01
C SER A 31 12.58 3.13 -11.15
N LYS A 32 13.48 2.28 -10.66
CA LYS A 32 14.93 2.42 -10.91
C LYS A 32 15.33 1.82 -12.25
N MET A 33 14.58 0.83 -12.75
CA MET A 33 14.82 0.18 -14.04
C MET A 33 14.31 1.01 -15.23
N SER A 34 13.19 1.73 -15.09
CA SER A 34 12.61 2.55 -16.14
C SER A 34 12.16 3.92 -15.64
N LYS A 35 12.75 4.98 -16.18
CA LYS A 35 12.38 6.37 -15.82
C LYS A 35 10.95 6.74 -16.23
N ASN A 36 10.33 5.96 -17.12
CA ASN A 36 8.98 6.21 -17.63
C ASN A 36 7.89 5.61 -16.73
N ILE A 37 8.25 4.80 -15.74
CA ILE A 37 7.29 4.21 -14.82
C ILE A 37 7.35 4.98 -13.50
N THR A 38 6.28 5.73 -13.25
CA THR A 38 6.11 6.56 -12.06
C THR A 38 4.73 6.33 -11.46
N HIS A 39 4.61 6.52 -10.15
CA HIS A 39 3.32 6.51 -9.46
C HIS A 39 3.18 7.74 -8.56
N GLY A 40 1.95 8.05 -8.21
CA GLY A 40 1.59 9.06 -7.22
C GLY A 40 0.24 8.71 -6.60
N TYR A 41 0.02 9.16 -5.37
CA TYR A 41 -1.25 9.02 -4.68
C TYR A 41 -1.52 10.22 -3.77
N HIS A 42 -2.80 10.41 -3.47
CA HIS A 42 -3.27 11.37 -2.49
C HIS A 42 -4.39 10.73 -1.69
N LEU A 43 -4.25 10.72 -0.37
CA LEU A 43 -5.17 10.13 0.59
C LEU A 43 -5.70 11.25 1.47
N VAL A 44 -7.01 11.41 1.55
CA VAL A 44 -7.64 12.49 2.31
C VAL A 44 -8.80 11.93 3.10
N LYS A 45 -8.84 12.20 4.40
CA LYS A 45 -10.01 11.85 5.21
C LYS A 45 -11.23 12.66 4.75
N GLY A 46 -12.29 11.94 4.40
CA GLY A 46 -13.59 12.53 4.09
C GLY A 46 -14.23 13.24 5.28
N LYS A 47 -15.45 13.74 5.09
CA LYS A 47 -16.20 14.50 6.11
C LYS A 47 -16.83 13.63 7.20
N ALA A 48 -16.65 12.31 7.14
CA ALA A 48 -17.27 11.39 8.07
C ALA A 48 -16.65 11.51 9.47
N ASN A 49 -17.49 11.32 10.49
CA ASN A 49 -17.08 11.43 11.90
C ASN A 49 -16.37 10.18 12.44
N HIS A 50 -16.28 9.09 11.66
CA HIS A 50 -15.48 7.92 12.00
C HIS A 50 -13.99 8.13 11.63
N PRO A 51 -13.06 7.27 12.08
CA PRO A 51 -11.66 7.29 11.65
C PRO A 51 -11.50 7.17 10.12
N MET A 52 -10.30 7.45 9.61
CA MET A 52 -9.98 7.15 8.20
C MET A 52 -9.95 5.64 8.01
N GLU A 53 -10.73 5.12 7.06
CA GLU A 53 -10.83 3.68 6.77
C GLU A 53 -10.19 3.32 5.44
N ASP A 54 -9.80 4.30 4.61
CA ASP A 54 -9.07 4.03 3.36
C ASP A 54 -7.56 4.07 3.60
N TYR A 55 -6.87 3.12 2.98
CA TYR A 55 -5.42 3.00 3.04
C TYR A 55 -4.85 2.76 1.64
N VAL A 56 -3.62 3.23 1.44
CA VAL A 56 -2.87 3.01 0.21
C VAL A 56 -1.50 2.41 0.51
N PHE A 57 -1.06 1.50 -0.35
CA PHE A 57 0.31 0.99 -0.40
C PHE A 57 0.88 1.27 -1.79
N ALA A 58 2.05 1.87 -1.88
CA ALA A 58 2.69 2.16 -3.16
C ALA A 58 4.22 2.18 -3.00
N GLU A 59 4.89 1.12 -3.47
CA GLU A 59 6.32 0.96 -3.30
C GLU A 59 6.96 0.25 -4.50
N PHE A 60 8.20 0.65 -4.83
CA PHE A 60 9.10 -0.17 -5.65
C PHE A 60 10.08 -0.91 -4.75
N LYS A 61 10.13 -2.24 -4.86
CA LYS A 61 10.97 -3.13 -4.04
C LYS A 61 11.87 -3.99 -4.93
N GLN A 62 13.09 -4.26 -4.48
CA GLN A 62 14.00 -5.21 -5.15
C GLN A 62 13.93 -6.57 -4.46
N VAL A 63 13.61 -7.62 -5.21
CA VAL A 63 13.49 -9.00 -4.69
C VAL A 63 14.15 -9.95 -5.68
N ASN A 64 15.12 -10.75 -5.22
CA ASN A 64 15.81 -11.76 -6.04
C ASN A 64 16.35 -11.23 -7.38
N GLY A 65 16.85 -9.98 -7.40
CA GLY A 65 17.38 -9.34 -8.61
C GLY A 65 16.32 -8.81 -9.59
N SER A 66 15.03 -8.92 -9.26
CA SER A 66 13.92 -8.32 -10.00
C SER A 66 13.36 -7.10 -9.26
N GLU A 67 12.96 -6.08 -10.01
CA GLU A 67 12.22 -4.95 -9.45
C GLU A 67 10.73 -5.25 -9.45
N LEU A 68 10.09 -5.09 -8.30
CA LEU A 68 8.66 -5.19 -8.12
C LEU A 68 8.07 -3.81 -7.87
N GLY A 69 7.02 -3.45 -8.61
CA GLY A 69 6.12 -2.36 -8.25
C GLY A 69 4.89 -2.93 -7.55
N LEU A 70 4.65 -2.54 -6.31
CA LEU A 70 3.57 -3.06 -5.46
C LEU A 70 2.62 -1.91 -5.12
N PHE A 71 1.37 -2.03 -5.54
CA PHE A 71 0.36 -0.99 -5.37
C PHE A 71 -0.94 -1.59 -4.86
N ALA A 72 -1.52 -0.99 -3.83
CA ALA A 72 -2.81 -1.40 -3.31
C ALA A 72 -3.64 -0.22 -2.82
N ILE A 73 -4.95 -0.33 -2.98
CA ILE A 73 -5.95 0.51 -2.32
C ILE A 73 -6.80 -0.42 -1.46
N PHE A 74 -7.02 -0.03 -0.21
CA PHE A 74 -7.87 -0.71 0.76
C PHE A 74 -8.96 0.26 1.19
N ASP A 75 -10.21 -0.17 1.13
CA ASP A 75 -11.38 0.61 1.53
C ASP A 75 -12.06 -0.15 2.67
N GLY A 76 -11.75 0.25 3.89
CA GLY A 76 -12.27 -0.31 5.12
C GLY A 76 -13.73 0.06 5.33
N HIS A 77 -14.51 -0.89 5.83
CA HIS A 77 -15.92 -0.70 6.16
C HIS A 77 -16.15 -1.15 7.59
N LEU A 78 -16.54 -0.19 8.45
CA LEU A 78 -16.74 -0.42 9.88
C LEU A 78 -15.47 -0.88 10.61
N SER A 79 -14.29 -0.67 10.02
CA SER A 79 -12.99 -0.99 10.59
C SER A 79 -11.87 -0.24 9.88
N HIS A 80 -11.02 0.42 10.66
CA HIS A 80 -9.71 0.93 10.22
C HIS A 80 -8.59 -0.10 10.49
N VAL A 81 -8.87 -1.12 11.29
CA VAL A 81 -7.90 -2.15 11.72
C VAL A 81 -7.66 -3.16 10.60
N ILE A 82 -8.71 -3.62 9.92
CA ILE A 82 -8.60 -4.57 8.80
C ILE A 82 -7.80 -3.99 7.62
N PRO A 83 -8.10 -2.80 7.08
CA PRO A 83 -7.28 -2.24 5.99
C PRO A 83 -5.82 -1.98 6.41
N GLU A 84 -5.57 -1.62 7.68
CA GLU A 84 -4.21 -1.50 8.21
C GLU A 84 -3.49 -2.85 8.26
N TYR A 85 -4.16 -3.91 8.71
CA TYR A 85 -3.64 -5.28 8.68
C TYR A 85 -3.31 -5.72 7.25
N LEU A 86 -4.19 -5.45 6.28
CA LEU A 86 -3.95 -5.77 4.87
C LEU A 86 -2.72 -5.03 4.35
N LYS A 87 -2.59 -3.72 4.63
CA LYS A 87 -1.42 -2.91 4.24
C LYS A 87 -0.11 -3.49 4.77
N ALA A 88 -0.10 -4.04 5.99
CA ALA A 88 1.09 -4.60 6.62
C ALA A 88 1.43 -6.02 6.14
N ASN A 89 0.43 -6.84 5.80
CA ASN A 89 0.62 -8.29 5.64
C ASN A 89 0.39 -8.81 4.21
N LEU A 90 -0.53 -8.23 3.44
CA LEU A 90 -1.01 -8.83 2.18
C LEU A 90 0.13 -9.03 1.17
N PHE A 91 0.95 -8.01 0.93
CA PHE A 91 2.08 -8.16 0.01
C PHE A 91 3.16 -9.09 0.53
N ASN A 92 3.40 -9.13 1.83
CA ASN A 92 4.36 -10.09 2.41
C ASN A 92 3.88 -11.53 2.19
N ASN A 93 2.59 -11.79 2.39
CA ASN A 93 1.99 -13.09 2.13
C ASN A 93 2.09 -13.45 0.63
N ILE A 94 1.73 -12.53 -0.28
CA ILE A 94 1.84 -12.75 -1.73
C ILE A 94 3.27 -13.12 -2.14
N LEU A 95 4.27 -12.38 -1.67
CA LEU A 95 5.66 -12.58 -2.07
C LEU A 95 6.31 -13.83 -1.45
N ASN A 96 5.72 -14.36 -0.37
CA ASN A 96 6.18 -15.56 0.31
C ASN A 96 5.48 -16.85 -0.20
N GLU A 97 4.46 -16.74 -1.05
CA GLU A 97 3.88 -17.92 -1.70
C GLU A 97 4.93 -18.60 -2.60
N PRO A 98 5.17 -19.92 -2.45
CA PRO A 98 6.26 -20.61 -3.15
C PRO A 98 6.20 -20.50 -4.67
N ASP A 99 4.99 -20.38 -5.22
CA ASP A 99 4.72 -20.32 -6.66
C ASP A 99 4.56 -18.88 -7.17
N PHE A 100 4.86 -17.84 -6.39
CA PHE A 100 4.70 -16.44 -6.84
C PHE A 100 5.40 -16.13 -8.17
N TRP A 101 6.62 -16.64 -8.37
CA TRP A 101 7.40 -16.35 -9.57
C TRP A 101 7.02 -17.22 -10.77
N SER A 102 6.39 -18.38 -10.56
CA SER A 102 6.03 -19.32 -11.62
C SER A 102 4.55 -19.23 -12.01
N GLU A 103 3.67 -19.03 -11.03
CA GLU A 103 2.21 -18.95 -11.17
C GLU A 103 1.64 -17.78 -10.34
N PRO A 104 1.98 -16.52 -10.68
CA PRO A 104 1.66 -15.35 -9.87
C PRO A 104 0.16 -15.20 -9.58
N GLU A 105 -0.72 -15.52 -10.52
CA GLU A 105 -2.17 -15.45 -10.31
C GLU A 105 -2.65 -16.43 -9.21
N ASN A 106 -2.09 -17.65 -9.20
CA ASN A 106 -2.43 -18.67 -8.22
C ASN A 106 -1.90 -18.29 -6.84
N ALA A 107 -0.63 -17.85 -6.78
CA ALA A 107 0.00 -17.34 -5.57
C ALA A 107 -0.80 -16.18 -4.96
N ILE A 108 -1.17 -15.18 -5.77
CA ILE A 108 -2.00 -14.06 -5.30
C ILE A 108 -3.32 -14.58 -4.71
N ARG A 109 -4.02 -15.49 -5.39
CA ARG A 109 -5.28 -16.07 -4.88
C ARG A 109 -5.09 -16.80 -3.55
N LYS A 110 -4.01 -17.57 -3.39
CA LYS A 110 -3.68 -18.28 -2.13
C LYS A 110 -3.36 -17.30 -1.01
N ALA A 111 -2.55 -16.30 -1.28
CA ALA A 111 -2.17 -15.29 -0.28
C ALA A 111 -3.38 -14.48 0.21
N TYR A 112 -4.32 -14.14 -0.67
CA TYR A 112 -5.57 -13.49 -0.25
C TYR A 112 -6.38 -14.40 0.69
N ARG A 113 -6.52 -15.69 0.37
CA ARG A 113 -7.21 -16.67 1.24
C ARG A 113 -6.50 -16.85 2.59
N LEU A 114 -5.17 -16.97 2.57
CA LEU A 114 -4.36 -17.05 3.79
C LEU A 114 -4.55 -15.81 4.67
N THR A 115 -4.50 -14.63 4.04
CA THR A 115 -4.67 -13.35 4.75
C THR A 115 -6.07 -13.26 5.38
N ASP A 116 -7.11 -13.67 4.66
CA ASP A 116 -8.49 -13.74 5.16
C ASP A 116 -8.62 -14.71 6.34
N THR A 117 -8.07 -15.92 6.22
CA THR A 117 -8.01 -16.90 7.33
C THR A 117 -7.34 -16.29 8.56
N ASN A 118 -6.19 -15.64 8.40
CA ASN A 118 -5.48 -15.03 9.53
C ASN A 118 -6.30 -13.92 10.21
N ILE A 119 -7.03 -13.12 9.43
CA ILE A 119 -7.94 -12.10 9.95
C ILE A 119 -9.06 -12.76 10.77
N LEU A 120 -9.67 -13.83 10.26
CA LEU A 120 -10.75 -14.54 10.94
C LEU A 120 -10.29 -15.22 12.23
N GLU A 121 -9.09 -15.82 12.23
CA GLU A 121 -8.49 -16.45 13.42
C GLU A 121 -8.17 -15.43 14.52
N GLN A 122 -7.82 -14.19 14.14
CA GLN A 122 -7.58 -13.06 15.05
C GLN A 122 -8.83 -12.21 15.29
N GLY A 123 -10.02 -12.67 14.89
CA GLY A 123 -11.25 -11.87 14.88
C GLY A 123 -11.68 -11.32 16.23
N ILE A 124 -11.26 -11.94 17.35
CA ILE A 124 -11.49 -11.41 18.70
C ILE A 124 -10.71 -10.10 18.91
N ASP A 125 -9.47 -10.03 18.41
CA ASP A 125 -8.55 -8.91 18.60
C ASP A 125 -8.74 -7.81 17.54
N LEU A 126 -9.09 -8.19 16.30
CA LEU A 126 -9.25 -7.24 15.19
C LEU A 126 -10.62 -6.54 15.14
N GLY A 127 -11.60 -7.07 15.88
CA GLY A 127 -12.95 -6.53 15.95
C GLY A 127 -13.82 -6.82 14.72
N LYS A 128 -14.97 -6.14 14.64
CA LYS A 128 -15.92 -6.30 13.53
C LYS A 128 -15.57 -5.38 12.36
N GLY A 129 -15.95 -5.79 11.15
CA GLY A 129 -15.80 -5.00 9.93
C GLY A 129 -15.06 -5.78 8.86
N GLY A 130 -14.62 -5.07 7.81
CA GLY A 130 -13.88 -5.65 6.71
C GLY A 130 -13.21 -4.58 5.88
N SER A 131 -12.59 -4.99 4.78
CA SER A 131 -12.01 -4.06 3.81
C SER A 131 -12.09 -4.68 2.42
N THR A 132 -12.28 -3.83 1.41
CA THR A 132 -11.91 -4.22 0.05
C THR A 132 -10.38 -4.16 -0.12
N ALA A 133 -9.86 -4.81 -1.15
CA ALA A 133 -8.47 -4.69 -1.54
C ALA A 133 -8.38 -4.77 -3.07
N VAL A 134 -7.78 -3.77 -3.69
CA VAL A 134 -7.44 -3.76 -5.11
C VAL A 134 -5.94 -3.64 -5.23
N THR A 135 -5.29 -4.65 -5.79
CA THR A 135 -3.84 -4.71 -5.93
C THR A 135 -3.39 -4.70 -7.38
N ALA A 136 -2.28 -4.02 -7.65
CA ALA A 136 -1.52 -4.14 -8.90
C ALA A 136 -0.07 -4.49 -8.57
N ILE A 137 0.47 -5.47 -9.30
CA ILE A 137 1.85 -5.91 -9.18
C ILE A 137 2.51 -5.79 -10.56
N LEU A 138 3.68 -5.16 -10.58
CA LEU A 138 4.50 -4.98 -11.77
C LEU A 138 5.82 -5.72 -11.54
N ILE A 139 6.21 -6.62 -12.45
CA ILE A 139 7.49 -7.33 -12.37
C ILE A 139 8.40 -6.82 -13.48
N ASN A 140 9.57 -6.31 -13.12
CA ASN A 140 10.58 -5.80 -14.06
C ASN A 140 9.99 -4.80 -15.07
N CYS A 141 9.17 -3.88 -14.57
CA CYS A 141 8.49 -2.87 -15.40
C CYS A 141 7.46 -3.44 -16.39
N GLN A 142 7.05 -4.70 -16.24
CA GLN A 142 6.03 -5.35 -17.05
C GLN A 142 4.86 -5.78 -16.18
N LYS A 143 3.64 -5.66 -16.73
CA LYS A 143 2.43 -6.15 -16.07
C LYS A 143 2.41 -7.67 -16.17
N LEU A 144 1.99 -8.31 -15.08
CA LEU A 144 1.66 -9.74 -15.01
C LEU A 144 0.54 -10.12 -15.98
#